data_AF-A0A076F0H5-F1
#
_entry.id   AF-A0A076F0H5-F1
#
_cell.length_a   1.000
_cell.length_b   1.000
_cell.length_c   1.000
_cell.angle_alpha   90.00
_cell.angle_beta   90.00
_cell.angle_gamma   90.00
#
_symmetry.space_group_name_H-M   'P 1'
#
loop_
_entity.id
_entity.type
_entity.pdbx_description
1 polymer ?
#
loop_
_entity_poly.entity_id
_entity_poly.type
_entity_poly.pdbx_seq_one_letter_code
_entity_poly.pdbx_strand_id
1 'polypeptide(L)'
;MRAVYRLLGLVRRYGPGPVETACSTALELDGVSVSKIASMLECATETTTPLLPAAGSAAPSRFTRDPAEFATDRTGPAASGTTSATERTTPATARTGVATDRTGHLTVIVGGNTDTKETR
;
A
#
# COMPACT_ATOMS: atom_id res chain seq x y z
N MET A 1 2.12 -10.55 -33.78
CA MET A 1 3.53 -10.53 -34.25
C MET A 1 4.51 -9.73 -33.39
N ARG A 2 4.14 -8.60 -32.76
CA ARG A 2 5.10 -7.77 -31.98
C ARG A 2 5.59 -8.39 -30.66
N ALA A 3 4.77 -9.23 -30.03
CA ALA A 3 5.08 -9.84 -28.73
C ALA A 3 6.33 -10.73 -28.79
N VAL A 4 6.47 -11.55 -29.84
CA VAL A 4 7.59 -12.48 -30.03
C VAL A 4 8.93 -11.72 -30.11
N TYR A 5 8.98 -10.63 -30.88
CA TYR A 5 10.20 -9.82 -30.98
C TYR A 5 10.57 -9.11 -29.67
N ARG A 6 9.57 -8.71 -28.88
CA ARG A 6 9.82 -8.15 -27.54
C ARG A 6 10.37 -9.21 -26.59
N LEU A 7 9.81 -10.42 -26.63
CA LEU A 7 10.31 -11.54 -25.83
C LEU A 7 11.76 -11.90 -26.21
N LEU A 8 12.06 -11.93 -27.52
CA LEU A 8 13.42 -12.15 -28.01
C LEU A 8 14.41 -11.05 -27.55
N GLY A 9 13.93 -9.80 -27.45
CA GLY A 9 14.70 -8.71 -26.86
C GLY A 9 14.98 -8.89 -25.37
N LEU A 10 14.02 -9.38 -24.60
CA LEU A 10 14.19 -9.69 -23.17
C LEU A 10 15.19 -10.83 -22.96
N VAL A 11 15.15 -11.89 -23.77
CA VAL A 11 16.12 -12.99 -23.72
C VAL A 11 17.55 -12.49 -23.99
N ARG A 12 17.73 -11.57 -24.95
CA ARG A 12 19.04 -10.97 -25.24
C ARG A 12 19.58 -10.13 -24.09
N ARG A 13 18.71 -9.51 -23.28
CA ARG A 13 19.09 -8.62 -22.17
C ARG A 13 19.31 -9.36 -20.85
N TYR A 14 18.43 -10.31 -20.54
CA TYR A 14 18.36 -10.97 -19.23
C TYR A 14 18.78 -12.44 -19.25
N GLY A 15 18.95 -13.02 -20.45
CA GLY A 15 19.27 -14.43 -20.62
C GLY A 15 18.02 -15.33 -20.59
N PRO A 16 18.15 -16.60 -21.04
CA PRO A 16 17.02 -17.50 -21.18
C PRO A 16 16.45 -17.98 -19.84
N GLY A 17 17.29 -18.26 -18.83
CA GLY A 17 16.84 -18.84 -17.55
C GLY A 17 15.84 -17.95 -16.77
N PRO A 18 16.16 -16.67 -16.51
CA PRO A 18 15.24 -15.76 -15.83
C PRO A 18 13.94 -15.52 -16.63
N VAL A 19 14.05 -15.44 -17.97
CA VAL A 19 12.89 -15.23 -18.85
C VAL A 19 11.96 -16.44 -18.86
N GLU A 20 12.50 -17.66 -18.92
CA GLU A 20 11.72 -18.90 -18.86
C GLU A 20 10.96 -19.01 -17.53
N THR A 21 11.62 -18.69 -16.42
CA THR A 21 11.00 -18.68 -15.09
C THR A 21 9.84 -17.68 -15.04
N ALA A 22 10.05 -16.46 -15.53
CA ALA A 22 9.00 -15.43 -15.58
C ALA A 22 7.84 -15.83 -16.52
N CYS A 23 8.12 -16.51 -17.62
CA CYS A 23 7.09 -17.06 -18.51
C CYS A 23 6.25 -18.14 -17.82
N SER A 24 6.89 -19.07 -17.07
CA SER A 24 6.18 -20.09 -16.30
C SER A 24 5.24 -19.47 -15.27
N THR A 25 5.74 -18.53 -14.45
CA THR A 25 4.93 -17.86 -13.42
C THR A 25 3.81 -17.01 -14.03
N ALA A 26 4.02 -16.40 -15.21
CA ALA A 26 2.97 -15.66 -15.90
C ALA A 26 1.84 -16.57 -16.40
N LEU A 27 2.15 -17.81 -16.78
CA LEU A 27 1.16 -18.82 -17.19
C LEU A 27 0.35 -19.33 -15.99
N GLU A 28 0.97 -19.49 -14.82
CA GLU A 28 0.27 -19.86 -13.57
C GLU A 28 -0.73 -18.80 -13.11
N LEU A 29 -0.50 -17.53 -13.47
CA LEU A 29 -1.35 -16.39 -13.15
C LEU A 29 -2.34 -16.01 -14.28
N ASP A 30 -2.56 -16.92 -15.25
CA ASP A 30 -3.51 -16.81 -16.37
C ASP A 30 -3.35 -15.56 -17.27
N GLY A 31 -2.14 -15.01 -17.42
CA GLY A 31 -1.93 -13.76 -18.16
C GLY A 31 -0.69 -13.72 -19.04
N VAL A 32 -0.85 -13.90 -20.36
CA VAL A 32 0.23 -13.72 -21.34
C VAL A 32 0.40 -12.23 -21.71
N SER A 33 1.08 -11.47 -20.85
CA SER A 33 1.48 -10.09 -21.11
C SER A 33 3.00 -9.92 -21.06
N VAL A 34 3.61 -9.62 -22.21
CA VAL A 34 5.06 -9.39 -22.31
C VAL A 34 5.50 -8.18 -21.47
N SER A 35 4.62 -7.19 -21.26
CA SER A 35 4.91 -6.06 -20.37
C SER A 35 5.00 -6.50 -18.92
N LYS A 36 4.14 -7.44 -18.49
CA LYS A 36 4.15 -7.99 -17.14
C LYS A 36 5.41 -8.84 -16.92
N ILE A 37 5.79 -9.64 -17.92
CA ILE A 37 7.05 -10.40 -17.91
C ILE A 37 8.27 -9.45 -17.81
N ALA A 38 8.27 -8.33 -18.54
CA ALA A 38 9.34 -7.34 -18.42
C ALA A 38 9.42 -6.74 -17.01
N SER A 39 8.29 -6.38 -16.41
CA SER A 39 8.25 -5.90 -15.02
C SER A 39 8.70 -6.96 -14.01
N MET A 40 8.35 -8.23 -14.23
CA MET A 40 8.82 -9.33 -13.38
C MET A 40 10.35 -9.47 -13.44
N LEU A 41 10.96 -9.28 -14.61
CA LEU A 41 12.42 -9.33 -14.76
C LEU A 41 13.12 -8.11 -14.14
N GLU A 42 12.53 -6.92 -14.28
CA GLU A 42 13.07 -5.68 -13.70
C GLU A 42 12.96 -5.66 -12.17
N CYS A 43 11.89 -6.26 -11.64
CA CYS A 43 11.59 -6.33 -10.22
C CYS A 43 11.80 -7.74 -9.63
N ALA A 44 12.67 -8.57 -10.23
CA ALA A 44 12.93 -9.97 -9.84
C ALA A 44 13.66 -10.09 -8.48
N THR A 45 13.14 -9.44 -7.44
CA THR A 45 13.70 -9.43 -6.09
C THR A 45 13.10 -10.51 -5.20
N GLU A 46 12.15 -11.31 -5.69
CA GLU A 46 11.52 -12.40 -4.91
C GLU A 46 12.54 -13.40 -4.35
N THR A 47 13.64 -13.64 -5.08
CA THR A 47 14.75 -14.50 -4.62
C THR A 47 15.85 -13.71 -3.90
N THR A 48 15.84 -12.38 -4.00
CA THR A 48 16.82 -11.52 -3.32
C THR A 48 16.27 -11.12 -1.97
N THR A 49 16.81 -11.70 -0.90
CA THR A 49 16.52 -11.20 0.45
C THR A 49 16.98 -9.74 0.55
N PRO A 50 16.07 -8.77 0.76
CA PRO A 50 16.48 -7.39 0.87
C PRO A 50 17.37 -7.24 2.10
N LEU A 51 18.59 -6.72 1.91
CA LEU A 51 19.42 -6.26 3.02
C LEU A 51 18.76 -5.00 3.57
N LEU A 52 17.80 -5.20 4.47
CA LEU A 52 17.24 -4.10 5.23
C LEU A 52 18.36 -3.54 6.11
N PRO A 53 18.59 -2.21 6.10
CA PRO A 53 19.47 -1.60 7.09
C PRO A 53 19.05 -2.14 8.46
N ALA A 54 20.01 -2.60 9.27
CA ALA A 54 19.73 -2.95 10.66
C ALA A 54 18.89 -1.80 11.22
N ALA A 55 17.69 -2.11 11.72
CA ALA A 55 16.74 -1.12 12.22
C ALA A 55 17.33 -0.44 13.46
N GLY A 56 18.35 0.38 13.28
CA GLY A 56 18.84 1.31 14.27
C GLY A 56 17.72 2.31 14.45
N SER A 57 17.21 2.38 15.69
CA SER A 57 16.23 3.35 16.19
C SER A 57 16.02 4.51 15.22
N ALA A 58 15.09 4.32 14.28
CA ALA A 58 14.75 5.38 13.36
C ALA A 58 14.07 6.45 14.21
N ALA A 59 14.65 7.66 14.25
CA ALA A 59 14.04 8.77 14.96
C ALA A 59 12.56 8.90 14.55
N PRO A 60 11.65 9.19 15.49
CA PRO A 60 10.23 9.23 15.21
C PRO A 60 9.95 10.20 14.05
N SER A 61 9.27 9.71 13.02
CA SER A 61 8.86 10.54 11.90
C SER A 61 7.79 11.54 12.37
N ARG A 62 7.53 12.61 11.60
CA ARG A 62 6.43 13.55 11.87
C ARG A 62 5.04 12.91 11.95
N PHE A 63 4.90 11.65 11.52
CA PHE A 63 3.67 10.87 11.57
C PHE A 63 3.70 9.79 12.67
N THR A 64 4.83 9.59 13.34
CA THR A 64 4.94 8.70 14.48
C THR A 64 4.26 9.36 15.68
N ARG A 65 3.14 8.78 16.12
CA ARG A 65 2.44 9.20 17.34
C ARG A 65 2.97 8.46 18.55
N ASP A 66 2.76 9.03 19.73
CA ASP A 66 3.07 8.34 20.99
C ASP A 66 2.14 7.11 21.11
N PRO A 67 2.67 5.88 21.26
CA PRO A 67 1.85 4.69 21.47
C PRO A 67 0.93 4.80 22.70
N ALA A 68 1.27 5.63 23.69
CA ALA A 68 0.40 5.90 24.83
C ALA A 68 -0.92 6.56 24.43
N GLU A 69 -0.97 7.30 23.32
CA GLU A 69 -2.22 7.88 22.78
C GLU A 69 -3.22 6.81 22.31
N PHE A 70 -2.73 5.61 21.97
CA PHE A 70 -3.56 4.47 21.56
C PHE A 70 -3.80 3.48 22.70
N ALA A 71 -3.24 3.70 23.88
CA ALA A 71 -3.54 2.90 25.05
C ALA A 71 -4.99 3.15 25.44
N THR A 72 -5.83 2.15 25.24
CA THR A 72 -7.18 2.15 25.81
C THR A 72 -7.07 1.72 27.26
N ASP A 73 -7.52 2.57 28.18
CA ASP A 73 -7.83 2.12 29.53
C ASP A 73 -8.83 0.97 29.38
N ARG A 74 -8.47 -0.19 29.92
CA ARG A 74 -9.39 -1.33 29.98
C ARG A 74 -10.48 -0.93 30.97
N THR A 75 -11.51 -0.24 30.50
CA THR A 75 -12.76 -0.06 31.21
C THR A 75 -13.27 -1.47 31.50
N GLY A 76 -13.09 -1.92 32.75
CA GLY A 76 -13.75 -3.13 33.22
C GLY A 76 -15.25 -3.00 32.95
N PRO A 77 -15.94 -4.09 32.54
CA PRO A 77 -17.33 -4.01 32.14
C PRO A 77 -18.14 -3.33 33.25
N ALA A 78 -18.73 -2.18 32.92
CA ALA A 78 -19.56 -1.43 33.85
C ALA A 78 -20.83 -2.24 34.12
N ALA A 79 -20.81 -3.03 35.19
CA ALA A 79 -22.00 -3.58 35.81
C ALA A 79 -22.72 -2.44 36.55
N SER A 80 -23.43 -1.57 35.82
CA SER A 80 -24.34 -0.62 36.47
C SER A 80 -25.47 -0.19 35.53
N GLY A 81 -26.65 -0.77 35.79
CA GLY A 81 -27.95 -0.12 35.67
C GLY A 81 -28.47 0.21 34.27
N THR A 82 -29.18 -0.73 33.65
CA THR A 82 -30.19 -0.37 32.65
C THR A 82 -31.38 0.26 33.36
N THR A 83 -31.57 1.57 33.26
CA THR A 83 -32.89 2.19 33.47
C THR A 83 -33.52 2.45 32.11
N SER A 84 -34.61 1.75 31.82
CA SER A 84 -35.43 1.92 30.62
C SER A 84 -35.96 3.35 30.53
N ALA A 85 -35.62 4.05 29.44
CA ALA A 85 -36.14 5.38 29.17
C ALA A 85 -37.59 5.30 28.67
N THR A 86 -38.53 5.77 29.49
CA THR A 86 -39.93 6.01 29.12
C THR A 86 -40.03 7.23 28.20
N GLU A 87 -40.73 7.03 27.09
CA GLU A 87 -41.13 7.95 26.03
C GLU A 87 -41.48 9.39 26.47
N ARG A 88 -40.87 10.38 25.81
CA ARG A 88 -41.50 11.68 25.55
C ARG A 88 -41.02 12.26 24.22
N THR A 89 -41.88 12.14 23.21
CA THR A 89 -41.80 12.70 21.86
C THR A 89 -41.87 14.22 21.84
N THR A 90 -40.98 14.87 21.08
CA THR A 90 -41.32 16.03 20.22
C THR A 90 -40.45 16.03 18.96
N PRO A 91 -40.97 16.48 17.79
CA PRO A 91 -40.30 16.34 16.50
C PRO A 91 -39.50 17.60 16.13
N ALA A 92 -38.32 17.44 15.53
CA ALA A 92 -37.72 18.52 14.74
C ALA A 92 -36.64 18.03 13.76
N THR A 93 -37.03 18.12 12.48
CA THR A 93 -36.22 18.51 11.33
C THR A 93 -35.16 17.53 10.80
N ALA A 94 -35.47 16.99 9.62
CA ALA A 94 -34.54 16.30 8.76
C ALA A 94 -33.36 17.20 8.39
N ARG A 95 -32.14 16.71 8.59
CA ARG A 95 -30.99 17.10 7.78
C ARG A 95 -30.34 15.85 7.23
N THR A 96 -30.67 15.57 5.98
CA THR A 96 -29.99 14.64 5.09
C THR A 96 -28.53 15.08 4.94
N GLY A 97 -27.62 14.40 5.64
CA GLY A 97 -26.20 14.42 5.32
C GLY A 97 -25.92 13.31 4.31
N VAL A 98 -25.73 13.67 3.05
CA VAL A 98 -25.34 12.76 1.97
C VAL A 98 -23.99 12.13 2.33
N ALA A 99 -23.97 10.81 2.51
CA ALA A 99 -22.74 10.03 2.51
C ALA A 99 -22.16 10.05 1.09
N THR A 100 -21.19 10.93 0.86
CA THR A 100 -20.35 10.84 -0.33
C THR A 100 -19.27 9.81 -0.05
N ASP A 101 -19.41 8.64 -0.68
CA ASP A 101 -18.34 7.66 -0.80
C ASP A 101 -17.17 8.32 -1.56
N ARG A 102 -16.21 8.87 -0.81
CA ARG A 102 -14.94 9.30 -1.38
C ARG A 102 -14.01 8.11 -1.33
N THR A 103 -14.07 7.31 -2.40
CA THR A 103 -12.99 6.43 -2.82
C THR A 103 -11.68 7.24 -2.77
N GLY A 104 -10.87 6.99 -1.76
CA GLY A 104 -9.59 7.67 -1.58
C GLY A 104 -8.65 7.26 -2.71
N HIS A 105 -8.41 8.16 -3.67
CA HIS A 105 -7.37 7.99 -4.66
C HIS A 105 -6.01 8.23 -3.99
N LEU A 106 -5.27 7.14 -3.73
CA LEU A 106 -3.94 7.19 -3.14
C LEU A 106 -2.93 7.65 -4.20
N THR A 107 -2.50 8.91 -4.12
CA THR A 107 -1.41 9.44 -4.95
C THR A 107 -0.11 9.41 -4.15
N VAL A 108 0.79 8.51 -4.52
CA VAL A 108 2.15 8.46 -3.94
C VAL A 108 2.95 9.63 -4.51
N ILE A 109 3.27 10.62 -3.67
CA ILE A 109 4.20 11.68 -4.01
C ILE A 109 5.61 11.12 -3.82
N VAL A 110 6.29 10.83 -4.92
CA VAL A 110 7.73 10.54 -4.92
C VAL A 110 8.44 11.85 -4.55
N GLY A 111 8.90 11.93 -3.30
CA GLY A 111 9.66 13.07 -2.80
C GLY A 111 11.04 13.13 -3.47
N GLY A 112 11.14 13.92 -4.54
CA GLY A 112 12.41 14.33 -5.13
C GLY A 112 13.11 15.34 -4.22
N ASN A 113 14.33 15.00 -3.81
CA ASN A 113 15.26 15.85 -3.09
C ASN A 113 15.97 16.81 -4.07
N THR A 114 15.40 17.98 -4.32
CA THR A 114 16.18 19.07 -4.94
C THR A 114 16.85 19.89 -3.85
N ASP A 115 18.12 19.56 -3.62
CA ASP A 115 19.11 20.34 -2.90
C ASP A 115 19.17 21.77 -3.49
N THR A 116 18.53 22.73 -2.82
CA THR A 116 18.77 24.15 -3.07
C THR A 116 20.08 24.54 -2.41
N LYS A 117 21.17 24.42 -3.16
CA LYS A 117 22.44 25.02 -2.81
C LYS A 117 22.36 26.53 -3.03
N GLU A 118 21.96 27.27 -1.99
CA GLU A 118 22.27 28.70 -1.90
C GLU A 118 23.79 28.89 -2.01
N THR A 119 24.24 29.70 -2.98
CA THR A 119 25.54 30.34 -2.90
C THR A 119 25.56 31.61 -3.76
N ARG A 120 25.56 32.75 -3.05
CA ARG A 120 26.20 34.04 -3.31
C ARG A 120 25.78 34.89 -4.51
#